data_AF-T1IR46-F1
#
_entry.id   AF-T1IR46-F1
#
_cell.length_a   1.000
_cell.length_b   1.000
_cell.length_c   1.000
_cell.angle_alpha   90.00
_cell.angle_beta   90.00
_cell.angle_gamma   90.00
#
_symmetry.space_group_name_H-M   'P 1'
#
loop_
_entity.id
_entity.type
_entity.pdbx_description
1 polymer ?
#
loop_
_entity_poly.entity_id
_entity_poly.type
_entity_poly.pdbx_seq_one_letter_code
_entity_poly.pdbx_strand_id
1 'polypeptide(L)'
;MCDHAEGGDEYSMIVKFHPTFEKELNDSGAGFKAFIPSSLIRRIIFVCHGHPLSGHAGISKTLARAMQLYFWSRMRKDVRKYVRGCLHCQQYKPPNKRSRAAPYQPQSMRTHGRRYVSTSWDPNQWPTNKRSGSWSS
;
A
#
# COMPACT_ATOMS: atom_id res chain seq x y z
N MET A 1 -13.90 -52.23 13.18
CA MET A 1 -15.14 -51.43 13.17
C MET A 1 -14.91 -50.16 13.96
N CYS A 2 -14.63 -49.05 13.26
CA CYS A 2 -14.77 -47.70 13.78
C CYS A 2 -15.30 -46.86 12.61
N ASP A 3 -16.57 -47.07 12.28
CA ASP A 3 -17.35 -46.15 11.46
C ASP A 3 -17.23 -44.75 12.02
N HIS A 4 -16.65 -43.84 11.25
CA HIS A 4 -16.85 -42.40 11.45
C HIS A 4 -17.58 -41.90 10.22
N ALA A 5 -18.86 -41.64 10.47
CA ALA A 5 -19.87 -41.14 9.57
C ALA A 5 -19.43 -39.88 8.81
N GLU A 6 -19.76 -39.89 7.52
CA GLU A 6 -20.32 -38.78 6.74
C GLU A 6 -19.98 -37.35 7.18
N GLY A 7 -18.95 -36.78 6.55
CA GLY A 7 -18.63 -35.34 6.58
C GLY A 7 -18.84 -34.70 5.21
N GLY A 8 -20.01 -34.92 4.60
CA GLY A 8 -20.32 -34.48 3.24
C GLY A 8 -20.92 -33.08 3.15
N ASP A 9 -20.22 -32.02 3.60
CA ASP A 9 -20.54 -30.60 3.30
C ASP A 9 -19.64 -29.54 3.97
N GLU A 10 -18.67 -29.91 4.82
CA GLU A 10 -17.90 -28.97 5.68
C GLU A 10 -17.13 -27.86 4.90
N TYR A 11 -16.92 -28.03 3.59
CA TYR A 11 -16.19 -27.07 2.75
C TYR A 11 -16.95 -26.63 1.49
N SER A 12 -18.29 -26.73 1.48
CA SER A 12 -19.10 -26.25 0.36
C SER A 12 -18.95 -24.72 0.18
N MET A 13 -18.09 -24.32 -0.76
CA MET A 13 -17.99 -22.93 -1.22
C MET A 13 -18.87 -22.76 -2.45
N ILE A 14 -19.82 -21.82 -2.37
CA ILE A 14 -20.64 -21.47 -3.53
C ILE A 14 -19.85 -20.46 -4.36
N VAL A 15 -19.36 -20.86 -5.53
CA VAL A 15 -18.73 -19.92 -6.46
C VAL A 15 -19.83 -19.11 -7.14
N LYS A 16 -19.85 -17.80 -6.91
CA LYS A 16 -20.77 -16.89 -7.60
C LYS A 16 -20.00 -16.17 -8.70
N PHE A 17 -20.47 -16.28 -9.93
CA PHE A 17 -20.01 -15.39 -10.99
C PHE A 17 -20.47 -13.99 -10.65
N HIS A 18 -19.54 -13.06 -10.50
CA HIS A 18 -19.86 -11.66 -10.30
C HIS A 18 -19.20 -10.90 -11.45
N PRO A 19 -19.91 -10.68 -12.57
CA PRO A 19 -19.35 -10.04 -13.76
C PRO A 19 -18.94 -8.61 -13.38
N THR A 20 -17.69 -8.42 -13.00
CA THR A 20 -17.23 -7.12 -12.50
C THR A 20 -16.84 -6.16 -13.61
N PHE A 21 -16.75 -6.62 -14.87
CA PHE A 21 -16.77 -5.79 -16.09
C PHE A 21 -16.62 -6.72 -17.31
N GLU A 22 -17.40 -6.53 -18.38
CA GLU A 22 -17.33 -7.35 -19.60
C GLU A 22 -15.96 -7.29 -20.32
N LYS A 23 -15.07 -6.37 -19.93
CA LYS A 23 -13.79 -6.16 -20.63
C LYS A 23 -12.60 -6.97 -20.14
N GLU A 24 -12.71 -7.77 -19.07
CA GLU A 24 -11.57 -8.59 -18.61
C GLU A 24 -11.95 -10.04 -18.22
N LEU A 25 -12.75 -10.71 -19.05
CA LEU A 25 -12.71 -12.18 -19.07
C LEU A 25 -11.49 -12.62 -19.88
N ASN A 26 -10.31 -12.57 -19.25
CA ASN A 26 -9.13 -13.28 -19.73
C ASN A 26 -8.99 -14.62 -18.99
N ASP A 27 -8.17 -15.54 -19.51
CA ASP A 27 -7.97 -16.89 -18.97
C ASP A 27 -7.42 -16.93 -17.52
N SER A 28 -7.18 -15.76 -16.91
CA SER A 28 -6.72 -15.57 -15.54
C SER A 28 -7.83 -15.78 -14.48
N GLY A 29 -9.10 -15.97 -14.88
CA GLY A 29 -10.22 -16.14 -13.95
C GLY A 29 -10.73 -14.83 -13.32
N ALA A 30 -10.38 -13.68 -13.91
CA ALA A 30 -10.78 -12.35 -13.47
C ALA A 30 -12.29 -12.08 -13.72
N GLY A 31 -13.16 -12.71 -12.93
CA GLY A 31 -14.62 -12.52 -13.05
C GLY A 31 -15.46 -13.36 -12.10
N PHE A 32 -14.86 -14.35 -11.46
CA PHE A 32 -15.53 -15.21 -10.49
C PHE A 32 -15.09 -14.86 -9.07
N LYS A 33 -16.04 -14.81 -8.13
CA LYS A 33 -15.74 -14.65 -6.70
C LYS A 33 -16.43 -15.75 -5.90
N ALA A 34 -15.65 -16.48 -5.11
CA ALA A 34 -16.21 -17.48 -4.22
C ALA A 34 -16.97 -16.80 -3.07
N PHE A 35 -18.24 -17.17 -2.90
CA PHE A 35 -19.04 -16.74 -1.76
C PHE A 35 -18.66 -17.55 -0.53
N ILE A 36 -18.16 -16.85 0.49
CA ILE A 36 -17.59 -17.51 1.66
C ILE A 36 -18.62 -17.58 2.79
N PRO A 37 -18.91 -18.77 3.34
CA PRO A 37 -19.75 -18.92 4.53
C PRO A 37 -19.04 -18.36 5.77
N SER A 38 -19.83 -17.95 6.76
CA SER A 38 -19.32 -17.26 7.96
C SER A 38 -18.24 -18.03 8.71
N SER A 39 -18.31 -19.36 8.72
CA SER A 39 -17.34 -20.27 9.35
C SER A 39 -15.91 -20.12 8.77
N LEU A 40 -15.79 -19.84 7.46
CA LEU A 40 -14.52 -19.79 6.76
C LEU A 40 -13.91 -18.39 6.68
N ILE A 41 -14.67 -17.33 6.96
CA ILE A 41 -14.22 -15.93 6.90
C ILE A 41 -12.91 -15.75 7.67
N ARG A 42 -12.82 -16.28 8.90
CA ARG A 42 -11.64 -16.10 9.75
C ARG A 42 -10.39 -16.73 9.15
N ARG A 43 -10.53 -17.90 8.52
CA ARG A 43 -9.44 -18.63 7.86
C ARG A 43 -8.96 -17.89 6.62
N ILE A 44 -9.88 -17.37 5.81
CA ILE A 44 -9.55 -16.55 4.64
C ILE A 44 -8.80 -15.28 5.05
N ILE A 45 -9.27 -14.57 6.08
CA ILE A 45 -8.58 -13.36 6.56
C ILE A 45 -7.19 -13.72 7.10
N PHE A 46 -7.03 -14.84 7.80
CA PHE A 46 -5.71 -15.32 8.25
C PHE A 46 -4.76 -15.53 7.06
N VAL A 47 -5.19 -16.19 5.99
CA VAL A 47 -4.33 -16.39 4.80
C VAL A 47 -3.93 -15.06 4.16
N CYS A 48 -4.85 -14.10 4.06
CA CYS A 48 -4.57 -12.81 3.43
C CYS A 48 -3.72 -11.85 4.28
N HIS A 49 -3.71 -12.03 5.61
CA HIS A 49 -3.08 -11.12 6.57
C HIS A 49 -2.06 -11.77 7.51
N GLY A 50 -2.44 -12.84 8.20
CA GLY A 50 -1.67 -13.43 9.30
C GLY A 50 -0.67 -14.51 8.88
N HIS A 51 -0.77 -15.05 7.66
CA HIS A 51 0.18 -16.03 7.16
C HIS A 51 1.58 -15.39 7.05
N PRO A 52 2.68 -16.07 7.43
CA PRO A 52 4.03 -15.50 7.37
C PRO A 52 4.38 -14.90 6.00
N LEU A 53 4.00 -15.57 4.91
CA LEU A 53 4.22 -15.08 3.53
C LEU A 53 3.34 -13.89 3.14
N SER A 54 2.25 -13.62 3.87
CA SER A 54 1.35 -12.50 3.59
C SER A 54 1.84 -11.18 4.21
N GLY A 55 2.78 -11.25 5.15
CA GLY A 55 3.51 -10.11 5.70
C GLY A 55 2.70 -9.17 6.59
N HIS A 56 1.62 -9.62 7.24
CA HIS A 56 0.85 -8.80 8.19
C HIS A 56 0.36 -7.46 7.60
N ALA A 57 -0.05 -7.50 6.33
CA ALA A 57 -0.42 -6.31 5.58
C ALA A 57 -1.59 -5.54 6.23
N GLY A 58 -1.59 -4.21 6.10
CA GLY A 58 -2.66 -3.37 6.63
C GLY A 58 -4.05 -3.68 6.04
N ILE A 59 -5.08 -3.06 6.63
CA ILE A 59 -6.50 -3.31 6.29
C ILE A 59 -6.77 -3.21 4.79
N SER A 60 -6.32 -2.13 4.12
CA SER A 60 -6.59 -1.90 2.70
C SER A 60 -5.97 -2.97 1.80
N LYS A 61 -4.72 -3.36 2.09
CA LYS A 61 -4.01 -4.40 1.31
C LYS A 61 -4.63 -5.78 1.53
N THR A 62 -4.98 -6.09 2.77
CA THR A 62 -5.68 -7.35 3.12
C THR A 62 -7.02 -7.44 2.40
N LEU A 63 -7.80 -6.36 2.41
CA LEU A 63 -9.09 -6.30 1.74
C LEU A 63 -8.94 -6.46 0.22
N ALA A 64 -7.97 -5.76 -0.40
CA ALA A 64 -7.72 -5.86 -1.83
C ALA A 64 -7.40 -7.30 -2.25
N ARG A 65 -6.52 -7.99 -1.52
CA ARG A 65 -6.21 -9.42 -1.77
C ARG A 65 -7.44 -10.30 -1.62
N ALA A 66 -8.20 -10.15 -0.53
CA ALA A 66 -9.40 -10.96 -0.32
C ALA A 66 -10.44 -10.74 -1.43
N MET A 67 -10.62 -9.50 -1.88
CA MET A 67 -11.61 -9.14 -2.91
C MET A 67 -11.25 -9.64 -4.32
N GLN A 68 -10.03 -10.12 -4.56
CA GLN A 68 -9.66 -10.71 -5.86
C GLN A 68 -10.39 -12.04 -6.09
N LEU A 69 -10.53 -12.86 -5.06
CA LEU A 69 -11.03 -14.24 -5.19
C LEU A 69 -12.32 -14.49 -4.40
N TYR A 70 -12.61 -13.68 -3.38
CA TYR A 70 -13.64 -13.96 -2.40
C TYR A 70 -14.65 -12.82 -2.28
N PHE A 71 -15.86 -13.21 -1.89
CA PHE A 71 -16.93 -12.31 -1.51
C PHE A 71 -17.69 -12.85 -0.30
N TRP A 72 -18.02 -12.00 0.66
CA TRP A 72 -18.97 -12.30 1.73
C TRP A 72 -19.62 -11.01 2.23
N SER A 73 -20.69 -11.12 3.01
CA SER A 73 -21.33 -9.92 3.56
C SER A 73 -20.42 -9.23 4.56
N ARG A 74 -20.34 -7.89 4.51
CA ARG A 74 -19.57 -7.08 5.48
C ARG A 74 -18.05 -7.31 5.52
N MET A 75 -17.42 -7.80 4.44
CA MET A 75 -15.95 -8.02 4.34
C MET A 75 -15.10 -6.91 4.99
N ARG A 76 -15.40 -5.65 4.68
CA ARG A 76 -14.66 -4.50 5.21
C ARG A 76 -14.68 -4.43 6.73
N LYS A 77 -15.81 -4.76 7.36
CA LYS A 77 -15.96 -4.75 8.82
C LYS A 77 -15.13 -5.85 9.45
N ASP A 78 -15.22 -7.06 8.90
CA ASP A 78 -14.56 -8.23 9.47
C ASP A 78 -13.04 -8.15 9.31
N VAL A 79 -12.56 -7.77 8.13
CA VAL A 79 -11.13 -7.51 7.87
C VAL A 79 -10.61 -6.44 8.82
N ARG A 80 -11.32 -5.32 8.97
CA ARG A 80 -10.93 -4.26 9.90
C ARG A 80 -10.84 -4.75 11.34
N LYS A 81 -11.84 -5.51 11.81
CA LYS A 81 -11.86 -6.07 13.17
C LYS A 81 -10.68 -7.02 13.39
N TYR A 82 -10.45 -7.92 12.44
CA TYR A 82 -9.38 -8.92 12.52
C TYR A 82 -8.00 -8.27 12.56
N VAL A 83 -7.69 -7.38 11.59
CA VAL A 83 -6.38 -6.74 11.48
C VAL A 83 -6.10 -5.84 12.70
N ARG A 84 -7.11 -5.14 13.23
CA ARG A 84 -6.96 -4.35 14.47
C ARG A 84 -6.66 -5.23 15.69
N GLY A 85 -7.19 -6.45 15.75
CA GLY A 85 -6.93 -7.41 16.82
C GLY A 85 -5.65 -8.22 16.67
N CYS A 86 -4.85 -8.00 15.62
CA CYS A 86 -3.63 -8.76 15.37
C CYS A 86 -2.52 -8.33 16.33
N LEU A 87 -2.14 -9.23 17.24
CA LEU A 87 -1.08 -8.99 18.24
C LEU A 87 0.27 -8.68 17.60
N HIS A 88 0.64 -9.42 16.54
CA HIS A 88 1.86 -9.16 15.78
C HIS A 88 1.86 -7.71 15.26
N CYS A 89 0.80 -7.28 14.59
CA CYS A 89 0.71 -5.89 14.12
C CYS A 89 0.74 -4.88 15.26
N GLN A 90 0.10 -5.15 16.39
CA GLN A 90 0.09 -4.22 17.53
C GLN A 90 1.48 -4.07 18.15
N GLN A 91 2.26 -5.16 18.23
CA GLN A 91 3.60 -5.15 18.79
C GLN A 91 4.59 -4.37 17.92
N TYR A 92 4.53 -4.54 16.59
CA TYR A 92 5.50 -3.94 15.68
C TYR A 92 5.06 -2.59 15.09
N LYS A 93 3.80 -2.19 15.25
CA LYS A 93 3.32 -0.91 14.71
C LYS A 93 3.63 0.21 15.69
N PRO A 94 4.48 1.18 15.32
CA PRO A 94 4.75 2.31 16.19
C PRO A 94 3.45 3.05 16.50
N PRO A 95 3.24 3.47 17.76
CA PRO A 95 2.10 4.30 18.09
C PRO A 95 2.13 5.54 17.20
N ASN A 96 0.99 5.88 16.60
CA ASN A 96 0.85 7.10 15.80
C ASN A 96 0.80 8.31 16.74
N LYS A 97 1.92 8.56 17.43
CA LYS A 97 2.19 9.82 18.07
C LYS A 97 2.52 10.75 16.91
N ARG A 98 1.56 11.57 16.50
CA ARG A 98 1.90 12.80 15.80
C ARG A 98 2.80 13.56 16.77
N SER A 99 4.12 13.44 16.63
CA SER A 99 5.01 14.38 17.27
C SER A 99 4.54 15.73 16.79
N ARG A 100 4.11 16.61 17.71
CA ARG A 100 3.97 18.03 17.37
C ARG A 100 5.28 18.39 16.69
N ALA A 101 5.24 18.65 15.39
CA ALA A 101 6.43 19.05 14.67
C ALA A 101 6.99 20.23 15.46
N ALA A 102 8.25 20.11 15.90
CA ALA A 102 8.90 21.23 16.54
C ALA A 102 8.78 22.43 15.58
N PRO A 103 8.54 23.66 16.09
CA PRO A 103 8.51 24.83 15.25
C PRO A 103 9.74 24.85 14.34
N TYR A 104 9.51 25.01 13.04
CA TYR A 104 10.59 25.09 12.06
C TYR A 104 11.55 26.21 12.48
N GLN A 105 12.80 25.86 12.79
CA GLN A 105 13.85 26.84 13.03
C GLN A 105 14.64 27.01 11.73
N PRO A 106 14.61 28.19 11.09
CA PRO A 106 15.44 28.44 9.91
C PRO A 106 16.90 28.35 10.33
N GLN A 107 17.65 27.43 9.71
CA GLN A 107 19.09 27.40 9.87
C GLN A 107 19.65 28.68 9.26
N SER A 108 20.35 29.48 10.06
CA SER A 108 21.06 30.65 9.55
C SER A 108 22.04 30.17 8.49
N MET A 109 21.78 30.47 7.22
CA MET A 109 22.76 30.22 6.17
C MET A 109 24.01 31.00 6.56
N ARG A 110 25.11 30.30 6.85
CA ARG A 110 26.42 30.94 6.95
C ARG A 110 26.72 31.47 5.56
N THR A 111 26.51 32.76 5.35
CA THR A 111 26.95 33.45 4.16
C THR A 111 28.47 33.46 4.18
N HIS A 112 29.09 32.40 3.64
CA HIS A 112 30.48 32.53 3.20
C HIS A 112 30.47 33.68 2.19
N GLY A 113 31.09 34.80 2.57
CA GLY A 113 30.97 36.10 1.94
C GLY A 113 31.16 36.03 0.43
N ARG A 114 30.07 35.82 -0.30
CA ARG A 114 30.03 35.92 -1.75
C ARG A 114 29.61 37.36 -2.03
N ARG A 115 30.61 38.20 -2.28
CA ARG A 115 30.42 39.60 -2.71
C ARG A 115 29.50 39.57 -3.94
N TYR A 116 28.30 40.11 -3.80
CA TYR A 116 27.36 40.25 -4.89
C TYR A 116 27.93 41.29 -5.87
N VAL A 117 28.34 40.89 -7.07
CA VAL A 117 28.58 41.86 -8.15
C VAL A 117 27.22 42.15 -8.75
N SER A 118 26.74 43.37 -8.55
CA SER A 118 25.54 43.89 -9.21
C SER A 118 25.83 44.05 -10.70
N THR A 119 25.41 43.09 -11.53
CA THR A 119 25.21 43.35 -12.96
C THR A 119 23.80 43.90 -13.13
N SER A 120 23.67 45.20 -13.42
CA SER A 120 22.39 45.77 -13.83
C SER A 120 21.94 45.06 -15.11
N TRP A 121 20.71 44.58 -15.13
CA TRP A 121 20.13 43.88 -16.27
C TRP A 121 19.78 44.91 -17.36
N ASP A 122 20.48 44.88 -18.51
CA ASP A 122 20.17 45.68 -19.70
C ASP A 122 19.45 44.79 -20.73
N PRO A 123 18.17 45.05 -21.08
CA PRO A 123 17.36 44.18 -21.94
C PRO A 123 17.84 44.08 -23.39
N ASN A 124 18.78 44.93 -23.84
CA ASN A 124 19.20 44.99 -25.25
C ASN A 124 20.63 44.51 -25.53
N GLN A 125 21.30 43.87 -24.56
CA GLN A 125 22.63 43.28 -24.79
C GLN A 125 22.63 41.76 -24.58
N TRP A 126 22.65 41.00 -25.67
CA TRP A 126 22.95 39.57 -25.62
C TRP A 126 24.47 39.37 -25.44
N PRO A 127 24.92 38.55 -24.47
CA PRO A 127 26.34 38.34 -24.26
C PRO A 127 26.93 37.53 -25.42
N THR A 128 27.75 38.18 -26.25
CA THR A 128 28.57 37.48 -27.23
C THR A 128 29.78 36.86 -26.52
N ASN A 129 29.89 35.53 -26.59
CA ASN A 129 30.98 34.78 -25.96
C ASN A 129 32.28 35.01 -26.74
N LYS A 130 33.13 35.93 -26.28
CA LYS A 130 34.54 35.99 -26.70
C LYS A 130 35.38 35.20 -25.70
N ARG A 131 35.69 33.95 -26.06
CA ARG A 131 36.71 33.15 -25.37
C ARG A 131 38.09 33.64 -25.83
N SER A 132 38.73 34.53 -25.07
CA SER A 132 40.18 34.75 -25.16
C SER A 132 40.88 33.86 -24.16
N GLY A 133 41.59 32.85 -24.66
CA GLY A 133 42.50 32.05 -23.86
C GLY A 133 43.80 32.81 -23.57
N SER A 134 44.41 32.46 -22.44
CA SER A 134 45.86 32.54 -22.26
C SER A 134 46.23 31.54 -21.15
N TRP A 135 46.92 30.47 -21.51
CA TRP A 135 47.63 29.60 -20.57
C TRP A 135 49.11 29.92 -20.78
N SER A 136 49.78 30.39 -19.74
CA SER A 136 51.25 30.45 -19.71
C SER A 136 51.73 29.54 -18.58
N SER A 137 52.69 28.68 -18.96
CA SER A 137 53.49 27.80 -18.11
C SER A 137 54.39 28.57 -17.14
#